data_AF-A0AAD4DRH6-F1
#
_entry.id   AF-A0AAD4DRH6-F1
#
_cell.length_a   1.000
_cell.length_b   1.000
_cell.length_c   1.000
_cell.angle_alpha   90.00
_cell.angle_beta   90.00
_cell.angle_gamma   90.00
#
_symmetry.space_group_name_H-M   'P 1'
#
loop_
_entity.id
_entity.type
_entity.pdbx_description
1 polymer ?
#
loop_
_entity_poly.entity_id
_entity_poly.type
_entity_poly.pdbx_seq_one_letter_code
_entity_poly.pdbx_strand_id
1 'polypeptide(L)'
;CHLHHLTTIHCGNLDAEVLNHLSRLPSLLELKLALQPNVQFQNELLFEQLRVLDVHAQDIPSAVDLVSRMRNKLTNLSIFSDDRTGASVLAQLFCCLSTSVSHYSLHRLQIMVAERPSHDLFSVLKLEDLHPLLSLNRSTHVHLDIGCEISLDDVAASEMAQAWPNIVLNKFLETPLPSSMSPIGLLCFLKHCPNLLELTLEIDFSFI
;
A
#
# COMPACT_ATOMS: atom_id res chain seq x y z
N CYS A 1 -24.61 -9.12 19.16
CA CYS A 1 -23.35 -9.31 19.93
C CYS A 1 -23.16 -8.13 20.88
N HIS A 2 -22.94 -8.39 22.18
CA HIS A 2 -22.86 -7.37 23.24
C HIS A 2 -21.46 -6.73 23.42
N LEU A 3 -20.60 -6.79 22.40
CA LEU A 3 -19.21 -6.33 22.47
C LEU A 3 -19.08 -4.85 22.09
N HIS A 4 -19.90 -3.99 22.71
CA HIS A 4 -19.95 -2.54 22.40
C HIS A 4 -18.73 -1.74 22.86
N HIS A 5 -17.79 -2.37 23.57
CA HIS A 5 -16.55 -1.74 24.04
C HIS A 5 -15.30 -2.33 23.39
N LEU A 6 -15.46 -3.30 22.48
CA LEU A 6 -14.33 -3.94 21.83
C LEU A 6 -13.81 -3.03 20.71
N THR A 7 -12.66 -2.39 20.94
CA THR A 7 -12.06 -1.43 20.01
C THR A 7 -10.96 -2.03 19.15
N THR A 8 -10.34 -3.11 19.58
CA THR A 8 -9.16 -3.70 18.93
C THR A 8 -9.32 -5.20 18.88
N ILE A 9 -9.09 -5.79 17.72
CA ILE A 9 -9.10 -7.23 17.51
C ILE A 9 -7.85 -7.62 16.76
N HIS A 10 -7.06 -8.52 17.36
CA HIS A 10 -5.93 -9.16 16.72
C HIS A 10 -6.25 -10.65 16.62
N CYS A 11 -6.44 -11.14 15.40
CA CYS A 11 -6.80 -12.52 15.13
C CYS A 11 -5.80 -13.15 14.16
N GLY A 12 -5.75 -14.49 14.18
CA GLY A 12 -5.07 -15.25 13.13
C GLY A 12 -5.92 -15.33 11.87
N ASN A 13 -6.00 -16.51 11.28
CA ASN A 13 -6.78 -16.74 10.08
C ASN A 13 -8.27 -16.50 10.32
N LEU A 14 -8.86 -15.59 9.56
CA LEU A 14 -10.29 -15.35 9.54
C LEU A 14 -10.88 -15.75 8.18
N ASP A 15 -12.06 -16.36 8.21
CA ASP A 15 -12.87 -16.57 7.01
C ASP A 15 -13.81 -15.37 6.77
N ALA A 16 -14.52 -15.41 5.64
CA ALA A 16 -15.43 -14.36 5.23
C ALA A 16 -16.65 -14.20 6.16
N GLU A 17 -17.10 -15.29 6.79
CA GLU A 17 -18.27 -15.26 7.68
C GLU A 17 -17.93 -14.54 8.98
N VAL A 18 -16.79 -14.88 9.59
CA VAL A 18 -16.30 -14.21 10.80
C VAL A 18 -16.05 -12.73 10.52
N LEU A 19 -15.44 -12.37 9.40
CA LEU A 19 -15.21 -10.97 9.04
C LEU A 19 -16.50 -10.18 8.87
N ASN A 20 -17.53 -10.76 8.25
CA ASN A 20 -18.85 -10.13 8.14
C ASN A 20 -19.54 -9.96 9.51
N HIS A 21 -19.25 -10.83 10.48
CA HIS A 21 -19.70 -10.62 11.86
C HIS A 21 -18.92 -9.51 12.56
N LEU A 22 -17.59 -9.48 12.42
CA LEU A 22 -16.73 -8.45 13.00
C LEU A 22 -17.02 -7.06 12.42
N SER A 23 -17.38 -6.98 11.13
CA SER A 23 -17.70 -5.70 10.48
C SER A 23 -18.90 -5.00 11.08
N ARG A 24 -19.75 -5.70 11.85
CA ARG A 24 -20.92 -5.13 12.52
C ARG A 24 -20.62 -4.63 13.94
N LEU A 25 -19.36 -4.70 14.39
CA LEU A 25 -18.98 -4.19 15.70
C LEU A 25 -18.86 -2.65 15.63
N PRO A 26 -19.76 -1.90 16.29
CA PRO A 26 -19.87 -0.45 16.09
C PRO A 26 -18.68 0.32 16.65
N SER A 27 -17.90 -0.28 17.55
CA SER A 27 -16.80 0.38 18.26
C SER A 27 -15.42 -0.12 17.83
N LEU A 28 -15.34 -0.99 16.83
CA LEU A 28 -14.07 -1.53 16.36
C LEU A 28 -13.29 -0.43 15.61
N LEU A 29 -12.12 -0.09 16.14
CA LEU A 29 -11.20 0.93 15.62
C LEU A 29 -10.00 0.30 14.91
N GLU A 30 -9.52 -0.84 15.40
CA GLU A 30 -8.36 -1.55 14.88
C GLU A 30 -8.65 -3.03 14.66
N LEU A 31 -8.28 -3.50 13.48
CA LEU A 31 -8.39 -4.90 13.10
C LEU A 31 -7.07 -5.37 12.50
N LYS A 32 -6.52 -6.42 13.11
CA LYS A 32 -5.37 -7.16 12.58
C LYS A 32 -5.78 -8.61 12.35
N LEU A 33 -5.51 -9.12 11.16
CA LEU A 33 -5.95 -10.46 10.77
C LEU A 33 -5.01 -11.10 9.76
N ALA A 34 -5.14 -12.42 9.61
CA ALA A 34 -4.59 -13.14 8.47
C ALA A 34 -5.71 -13.62 7.53
N LEU A 35 -5.50 -13.50 6.22
CA LEU A 35 -6.39 -14.02 5.18
C LEU A 35 -5.83 -15.30 4.58
N GLN A 36 -6.68 -16.31 4.52
CA GLN A 36 -6.45 -17.49 3.69
C GLN A 36 -6.52 -17.13 2.20
N PRO A 37 -5.88 -17.94 1.33
CA PRO A 37 -5.88 -17.66 -0.09
C PRO A 37 -7.25 -17.95 -0.71
N ASN A 38 -7.58 -17.24 -1.78
CA ASN A 38 -8.86 -17.32 -2.49
C ASN A 38 -10.09 -17.06 -1.61
N VAL A 39 -9.95 -16.27 -0.53
CA VAL A 39 -11.11 -15.84 0.25
C VAL A 39 -11.92 -14.85 -0.58
N GLN A 40 -13.22 -15.13 -0.71
CA GLN A 40 -14.15 -14.27 -1.43
C GLN A 40 -15.23 -13.74 -0.50
N PHE A 41 -15.39 -12.43 -0.48
CA PHE A 41 -16.38 -11.72 0.29
C PHE A 41 -17.60 -11.44 -0.59
N GLN A 42 -18.73 -12.03 -0.23
CA GLN A 42 -19.99 -11.86 -0.99
C GLN A 42 -20.68 -10.52 -0.70
N ASN A 43 -20.45 -9.94 0.49
CA ASN A 43 -21.16 -8.78 1.00
C ASN A 43 -20.22 -7.61 1.29
N GLU A 44 -20.77 -6.41 1.32
CA GLU A 44 -20.06 -5.23 1.84
C GLU A 44 -19.76 -5.38 3.34
N LEU A 45 -18.60 -4.89 3.76
CA LEU A 45 -18.14 -4.95 5.15
C LEU A 45 -18.41 -3.61 5.84
N LEU A 46 -19.36 -3.61 6.76
CA LEU A 46 -19.96 -2.42 7.38
C LEU A 46 -19.18 -1.84 8.56
N PHE A 47 -17.86 -1.87 8.54
CA PHE A 47 -17.07 -1.31 9.62
C PHE A 47 -17.39 0.20 9.77
N GLU A 48 -18.04 0.65 10.84
CA GLU A 48 -18.42 2.08 10.94
C GLU A 48 -17.25 2.96 11.41
N GLN A 49 -16.49 2.46 12.40
CA GLN A 49 -15.46 3.24 13.09
C GLN A 49 -14.04 2.78 12.80
N LEU A 50 -13.84 1.72 12.01
CA LEU A 50 -12.50 1.19 11.76
C LEU A 50 -11.59 2.26 11.13
N ARG A 51 -10.40 2.41 11.71
CA ARG A 51 -9.36 3.36 11.31
C ARG A 51 -8.06 2.66 10.93
N VAL A 52 -7.74 1.57 11.61
CA VAL A 52 -6.50 0.82 11.41
C VAL A 52 -6.85 -0.58 10.91
N LEU A 53 -6.32 -0.93 9.75
CA LEU A 53 -6.42 -2.26 9.17
C LEU A 53 -5.03 -2.81 8.88
N ASP A 54 -4.74 -3.99 9.41
CA ASP A 54 -3.49 -4.73 9.22
C ASP A 54 -3.85 -6.13 8.68
N VAL A 55 -3.48 -6.40 7.43
CA VAL A 55 -3.86 -7.62 6.72
C VAL A 55 -2.61 -8.40 6.38
N HIS A 56 -2.46 -9.59 6.93
CA HIS A 56 -1.49 -10.57 6.44
C HIS A 56 -2.20 -11.55 5.51
N ALA A 57 -2.13 -11.31 4.21
CA ALA A 57 -2.76 -12.15 3.21
C ALA A 57 -1.78 -13.18 2.66
N GLN A 58 -2.26 -14.41 2.41
CA GLN A 58 -1.46 -15.37 1.66
C GLN A 58 -1.39 -15.04 0.18
N ASP A 59 -2.32 -14.23 -0.36
CA ASP A 59 -2.30 -13.72 -1.72
C ASP A 59 -2.86 -12.28 -1.82
N ILE A 60 -2.35 -11.49 -2.77
CA ILE A 60 -2.81 -10.11 -3.00
C ILE A 60 -4.28 -10.05 -3.46
N PRO A 61 -4.78 -10.92 -4.36
CA PRO A 61 -6.19 -10.88 -4.77
C PRO A 61 -7.20 -10.93 -3.61
N SER A 62 -6.93 -11.70 -2.56
CA SER A 62 -7.78 -11.77 -1.37
C SER A 62 -7.76 -10.47 -0.57
N ALA A 63 -6.59 -9.82 -0.47
CA ALA A 63 -6.48 -8.49 0.12
C ALA A 63 -7.23 -7.43 -0.72
N VAL A 64 -7.15 -7.51 -2.05
CA VAL A 64 -7.91 -6.65 -2.97
C VAL A 64 -9.41 -6.82 -2.77
N ASP A 65 -9.92 -8.07 -2.75
CA ASP A 65 -11.35 -8.29 -2.54
C ASP A 65 -11.79 -7.76 -1.17
N LEU A 66 -11.04 -8.03 -0.09
CA LEU A 66 -11.33 -7.47 1.23
C LEU A 66 -11.46 -5.94 1.20
N VAL A 67 -10.45 -5.24 0.68
CA VAL A 67 -10.45 -3.77 0.66
C VAL A 67 -11.54 -3.22 -0.26
N SER A 68 -11.84 -3.92 -1.36
CA SER A 68 -12.90 -3.54 -2.30
C SER A 68 -14.29 -3.50 -1.65
N ARG A 69 -14.53 -4.33 -0.63
CA ARG A 69 -15.81 -4.42 0.10
C ARG A 69 -15.96 -3.42 1.23
N MET A 70 -14.90 -2.68 1.55
CA MET A 70 -14.92 -1.70 2.63
C MET A 70 -15.26 -0.30 2.09
N ARG A 71 -16.02 0.46 2.86
CA ARG A 71 -16.38 1.87 2.56
C ARG A 71 -15.84 2.83 3.62
N ASN A 72 -14.73 2.44 4.22
CA ASN A 72 -14.20 3.01 5.44
C ASN A 72 -13.28 4.21 5.23
N LYS A 73 -13.25 5.09 6.23
CA LYS A 73 -12.24 6.14 6.36
C LYS A 73 -11.04 5.63 7.14
N LEU A 74 -10.28 4.72 6.54
CA LEU A 74 -9.04 4.22 7.13
C LEU A 74 -8.03 5.36 7.23
N THR A 75 -7.30 5.39 8.35
CA THR A 75 -6.14 6.25 8.55
C THR A 75 -4.84 5.48 8.32
N ASN A 76 -4.87 4.18 8.61
CA ASN A 76 -3.71 3.29 8.49
C ASN A 76 -4.15 2.01 7.79
N LEU A 77 -3.45 1.68 6.71
CA LEU A 77 -3.61 0.42 6.00
C LEU A 77 -2.25 -0.23 5.84
N SER A 78 -2.14 -1.48 6.31
CA SER A 78 -0.98 -2.32 6.08
C SER A 78 -1.43 -3.62 5.41
N ILE A 79 -0.79 -3.97 4.30
CA ILE A 79 -1.01 -5.23 3.57
C ILE A 79 0.34 -5.93 3.47
N PHE A 80 0.42 -7.12 4.02
CA PHE A 80 1.56 -8.01 3.94
C PHE A 80 1.13 -9.24 3.13
N SER A 81 1.90 -9.59 2.11
CA SER A 81 1.62 -10.76 1.27
C SER A 81 2.81 -11.68 1.21
N ASP A 82 2.56 -12.97 1.47
CA ASP A 82 3.57 -14.02 1.26
C ASP A 82 3.63 -14.46 -0.23
N ASP A 83 2.59 -14.13 -1.02
CA ASP A 83 2.53 -14.46 -2.45
C ASP A 83 3.48 -13.62 -3.30
N ARG A 84 4.08 -14.27 -4.29
CA ARG A 84 4.86 -13.62 -5.34
C ARG A 84 3.93 -13.07 -6.40
N THR A 85 3.49 -11.85 -6.17
CA THR A 85 2.59 -11.16 -7.08
C THR A 85 3.35 -10.45 -8.21
N GLY A 86 2.73 -10.28 -9.38
CA GLY A 86 3.30 -9.51 -10.50
C GLY A 86 2.80 -8.07 -10.54
N ALA A 87 3.53 -7.22 -11.28
CA ALA A 87 3.20 -5.79 -11.43
C ALA A 87 1.72 -5.52 -11.79
N SER A 88 1.11 -6.33 -12.66
CA SER A 88 -0.29 -6.15 -13.06
C SER A 88 -1.29 -6.31 -11.92
N VAL A 89 -1.05 -7.23 -11.00
CA VAL A 89 -1.92 -7.46 -9.84
C VAL A 89 -1.67 -6.40 -8.76
N LEU A 90 -0.44 -5.91 -8.63
CA LEU A 90 -0.15 -4.74 -7.79
C LEU A 90 -0.83 -3.47 -8.32
N ALA A 91 -0.82 -3.24 -9.63
CA ALA A 91 -1.54 -2.14 -10.25
C ALA A 91 -3.05 -2.23 -9.98
N GLN A 92 -3.63 -3.44 -9.99
CA GLN A 92 -5.02 -3.66 -9.60
C GLN A 92 -5.27 -3.33 -8.13
N LEU A 93 -4.36 -3.71 -7.23
CA LEU A 93 -4.42 -3.30 -5.83
C LEU A 93 -4.40 -1.78 -5.71
N PHE A 94 -3.49 -1.09 -6.38
CA PHE A 94 -3.40 0.36 -6.34
C PHE A 94 -4.69 1.04 -6.84
N CYS A 95 -5.27 0.54 -7.93
CA CYS A 95 -6.59 0.97 -8.41
C CYS A 95 -7.72 0.72 -7.40
N CYS A 96 -7.69 -0.43 -6.72
CA CYS A 96 -8.66 -0.72 -5.67
C CYS A 96 -8.50 0.22 -4.48
N LEU A 97 -7.27 0.51 -4.07
CA LEU A 97 -6.99 1.42 -2.95
C LEU A 97 -7.51 2.83 -3.25
N SER A 98 -7.28 3.33 -4.47
CA SER A 98 -7.73 4.66 -4.87
C SER A 98 -9.25 4.78 -4.93
N THR A 99 -9.98 3.69 -5.15
CA THR A 99 -11.45 3.72 -5.27
C THR A 99 -12.18 3.37 -3.96
N SER A 100 -11.59 2.52 -3.12
CA SER A 100 -12.22 2.03 -1.90
C SER A 100 -11.79 2.75 -0.63
N VAL A 101 -10.58 3.33 -0.61
CA VAL A 101 -10.06 4.04 0.56
C VAL A 101 -10.27 5.53 0.40
N SER A 102 -10.72 6.21 1.47
CA SER A 102 -10.89 7.66 1.41
C SER A 102 -9.54 8.37 1.27
N HIS A 103 -9.34 9.05 0.13
CA HIS A 103 -8.15 9.83 -0.21
C HIS A 103 -7.73 10.85 0.86
N TYR A 104 -8.69 11.32 1.66
CA TYR A 104 -8.48 12.38 2.64
C TYR A 104 -8.19 11.87 4.06
N SER A 105 -8.45 10.60 4.35
CA SER A 105 -8.23 10.05 5.70
C SER A 105 -6.96 9.24 5.81
N LEU A 106 -6.47 8.65 4.72
CA LEU A 106 -5.32 7.76 4.79
C LEU A 106 -4.03 8.56 5.02
N HIS A 107 -3.36 8.25 6.12
CA HIS A 107 -2.10 8.86 6.53
C HIS A 107 -0.93 7.91 6.38
N ARG A 108 -1.16 6.61 6.58
CA ARG A 108 -0.14 5.57 6.47
C ARG A 108 -0.62 4.47 5.54
N LEU A 109 0.14 4.23 4.49
CA LEU A 109 0.01 3.10 3.58
C LEU A 109 1.29 2.27 3.64
N GLN A 110 1.14 0.99 3.94
CA GLN A 110 2.22 0.03 3.93
C GLN A 110 1.81 -1.18 3.09
N ILE A 111 2.61 -1.51 2.08
CA ILE A 111 2.41 -2.70 1.24
C ILE A 111 3.74 -3.42 1.19
N MET A 112 3.76 -4.66 1.67
CA MET A 112 4.94 -5.52 1.68
C MET A 112 4.59 -6.86 1.05
N VAL A 113 5.41 -7.31 0.12
CA VAL A 113 5.24 -8.54 -0.66
C VAL A 113 6.56 -9.30 -0.60
N ALA A 114 6.51 -10.59 -0.30
CA ALA A 114 7.71 -11.41 -0.20
C ALA A 114 8.58 -11.32 -1.47
N GLU A 115 9.88 -11.13 -1.26
CA GLU A 115 10.86 -10.96 -2.33
C GLU A 115 10.92 -12.18 -3.28
N ARG A 116 11.15 -11.90 -4.57
CA ARG A 116 11.46 -12.94 -5.55
C ARG A 116 12.95 -13.27 -5.50
N PRO A 117 13.36 -14.55 -5.58
CA PRO A 117 14.73 -14.89 -5.92
C PRO A 117 15.07 -14.29 -7.30
N SER A 118 16.27 -13.74 -7.41
CA SER A 118 16.81 -12.84 -8.45
C SER A 118 16.80 -13.32 -9.91
N HIS A 119 16.10 -14.40 -10.24
CA HIS A 119 16.20 -15.08 -11.54
C HIS A 119 14.95 -15.06 -12.40
N ASP A 120 13.80 -14.62 -11.88
CA ASP A 120 12.56 -14.50 -12.66
C ASP A 120 12.41 -13.09 -13.23
N LEU A 121 12.06 -13.02 -14.52
CA LEU A 121 11.85 -11.80 -15.32
C LEU A 121 11.20 -10.68 -14.48
N PHE A 122 11.97 -9.62 -14.24
CA PHE A 122 11.57 -8.48 -13.44
C PHE A 122 10.32 -7.84 -14.06
N SER A 123 9.19 -7.92 -13.35
CA SER A 123 8.02 -7.12 -13.72
C SER A 123 8.25 -5.70 -13.23
N VAL A 124 8.29 -4.75 -14.15
CA VAL A 124 8.51 -3.33 -13.87
C VAL A 124 7.17 -2.62 -13.78
N LEU A 125 6.92 -1.94 -12.67
CA LEU A 125 5.87 -0.97 -12.49
C LEU A 125 6.32 0.38 -13.06
N LYS A 126 5.43 1.01 -13.81
CA LYS A 126 5.64 2.36 -14.32
C LYS A 126 4.89 3.37 -13.48
N LEU A 127 5.16 4.65 -13.72
CA LEU A 127 4.42 5.74 -13.10
C LEU A 127 2.89 5.63 -13.32
N GLU A 128 2.46 5.19 -14.49
CA GLU A 128 1.04 4.97 -14.81
C GLU A 128 0.37 3.97 -13.86
N ASP A 129 1.10 2.97 -13.37
CA ASP A 129 0.60 2.00 -12.41
C ASP A 129 0.49 2.61 -11.00
N LEU A 130 1.33 3.61 -10.68
CA LEU A 130 1.35 4.30 -9.38
C LEU A 130 0.37 5.47 -9.28
N HIS A 131 -0.09 6.02 -10.41
CA HIS A 131 -1.06 7.12 -10.47
C HIS A 131 -2.26 6.97 -9.52
N PRO A 132 -2.87 5.78 -9.36
CA PRO A 132 -3.93 5.59 -8.37
C PRO A 132 -3.51 5.96 -6.94
N LEU A 133 -2.27 5.66 -6.53
CA LEU A 133 -1.76 5.99 -5.19
C LEU A 133 -1.44 7.48 -5.04
N LEU A 134 -1.09 8.18 -6.12
CA LEU A 134 -0.82 9.62 -6.10
C LEU A 134 -2.04 10.44 -5.66
N SER A 135 -3.25 9.88 -5.81
CA SER A 135 -4.48 10.49 -5.30
C SER A 135 -4.54 10.57 -3.76
N LEU A 136 -3.70 9.82 -3.05
CA LEU A 136 -3.67 9.74 -1.58
C LEU A 136 -2.84 10.89 -0.97
N ASN A 137 -3.20 12.13 -1.32
CA ASN A 137 -2.41 13.35 -1.05
C ASN A 137 -2.25 13.74 0.44
N ARG A 138 -3.01 13.10 1.35
CA ARG A 138 -2.87 13.25 2.81
C ARG A 138 -1.95 12.19 3.44
N SER A 139 -1.43 11.28 2.64
CA SER A 139 -0.47 10.28 3.09
C SER A 139 0.81 10.96 3.54
N THR A 140 1.21 10.63 4.76
CA THR A 140 2.47 11.08 5.36
C THR A 140 3.46 9.94 5.42
N HIS A 141 3.02 8.70 5.31
CA HIS A 141 3.89 7.52 5.31
C HIS A 141 3.42 6.60 4.18
N VAL A 142 4.29 6.39 3.19
CA VAL A 142 4.08 5.38 2.16
C VAL A 142 5.29 4.47 2.18
N HIS A 143 5.07 3.17 2.31
CA HIS A 143 6.11 2.16 2.27
C HIS A 143 5.67 1.08 1.31
N LEU A 144 6.43 0.92 0.22
CA LEU A 144 6.19 -0.06 -0.83
C LEU A 144 7.41 -0.97 -0.89
N ASP A 145 7.25 -2.21 -0.44
CA ASP A 145 8.25 -3.26 -0.55
C ASP A 145 7.62 -4.42 -1.32
N ILE A 146 7.51 -4.26 -2.64
CA ILE A 146 6.56 -5.01 -3.47
C ILE A 146 7.21 -6.06 -4.40
N GLY A 147 8.50 -6.35 -4.20
CA GLY A 147 9.25 -7.34 -4.98
C GLY A 147 9.25 -7.10 -6.50
N CYS A 148 8.91 -5.89 -6.94
CA CYS A 148 8.86 -5.45 -8.33
C CYS A 148 9.65 -4.14 -8.46
N GLU A 149 10.25 -3.94 -9.62
CA GLU A 149 10.97 -2.69 -9.89
C GLU A 149 9.98 -1.57 -10.19
N ILE A 150 10.32 -0.35 -9.80
CA ILE A 150 9.56 0.84 -10.17
C ILE A 150 10.46 1.70 -11.05
N SER A 151 10.04 1.91 -12.29
CA SER A 151 10.73 2.82 -13.21
C SER A 151 10.47 4.26 -12.78
N LEU A 152 11.48 4.87 -12.17
CA LEU A 152 11.47 6.29 -11.80
C LEU A 152 12.41 7.10 -12.68
N ASP A 153 11.83 8.01 -13.46
CA ASP A 153 12.54 9.11 -14.12
C ASP A 153 12.27 10.44 -13.40
N ASP A 154 12.84 11.53 -13.88
CA ASP A 154 12.69 12.86 -13.27
C ASP A 154 11.23 13.34 -13.27
N VAL A 155 10.43 12.93 -14.27
CA VAL A 155 9.02 13.30 -14.39
C VAL A 155 8.21 12.57 -13.33
N ALA A 156 8.40 11.25 -13.21
CA ALA A 156 7.78 10.40 -12.19
C ALA A 156 8.12 10.86 -10.79
N ALA A 157 9.40 11.17 -10.54
CA ALA A 157 9.85 11.72 -9.27
C ALA A 157 9.12 13.02 -8.93
N SER A 158 9.06 13.96 -9.89
CA SER A 158 8.39 15.24 -9.69
C SER A 158 6.89 15.06 -9.39
N GLU A 159 6.19 14.19 -10.13
CA GLU A 159 4.76 13.92 -9.90
C GLU A 159 4.52 13.32 -8.52
N MET A 160 5.33 12.33 -8.11
CA MET A 160 5.24 11.73 -6.78
C MET A 160 5.51 12.74 -5.67
N ALA A 161 6.53 13.58 -5.82
CA ALA A 161 6.88 14.57 -4.82
C ALA A 161 5.79 15.64 -4.65
N GLN A 162 5.13 16.02 -5.74
CA GLN A 162 3.98 16.92 -5.72
C GLN A 162 2.73 16.28 -5.09
N ALA A 163 2.51 14.99 -5.35
CA ALA A 163 1.39 14.23 -4.79
C ALA A 163 1.54 14.02 -3.28
N TRP A 164 2.76 13.81 -2.80
CA TRP A 164 3.06 13.51 -1.39
C TRP A 164 4.11 14.46 -0.79
N PRO A 165 3.79 15.76 -0.65
CA PRO A 165 4.77 16.76 -0.18
C PRO A 165 5.19 16.56 1.28
N ASN A 166 4.41 15.84 2.08
CA ASN A 166 4.68 15.59 3.49
C ASN A 166 5.14 14.15 3.76
N ILE A 167 5.68 13.48 2.75
CA ILE A 167 6.01 12.07 2.85
C ILE A 167 7.25 11.83 3.72
N VAL A 168 7.09 10.86 4.61
CA VAL A 168 8.12 10.18 5.38
C VAL A 168 8.25 8.80 4.72
N LEU A 169 9.11 8.70 3.71
CA LEU A 169 9.48 7.40 3.14
C LEU A 169 10.46 6.73 4.11
N ASN A 170 10.29 5.43 4.31
CA ASN A 170 11.17 4.60 5.14
C ASN A 170 11.97 3.60 4.29
N LYS A 171 11.47 3.25 3.11
CA LYS A 171 12.14 2.43 2.09
C LYS A 171 11.26 2.53 0.85
N PHE A 172 11.80 3.02 -0.26
CA PHE A 172 11.02 3.12 -1.50
C PHE A 172 11.38 1.95 -2.43
N LEU A 173 12.66 1.59 -2.58
CA LEU A 173 13.11 0.60 -3.54
C LEU A 173 14.48 0.02 -3.17
N GLU A 174 14.59 -1.30 -3.04
CA GLU A 174 15.82 -2.02 -3.34
C GLU A 174 15.68 -2.55 -4.78
N THR A 175 15.92 -1.68 -5.76
CA THR A 175 15.94 -2.10 -7.17
C THR A 175 17.37 -2.47 -7.56
N PRO A 176 17.59 -3.63 -8.19
CA PRO A 176 18.91 -4.01 -8.72
C PRO A 176 19.28 -3.25 -10.00
N LEU A 177 18.32 -2.55 -10.61
CA LEU A 177 18.52 -1.71 -11.77
C LEU A 177 18.64 -0.23 -11.35
N PRO A 178 19.65 0.51 -11.86
CA PRO A 178 19.79 1.93 -11.58
C PRO A 178 18.54 2.67 -12.09
N SER A 179 18.01 3.54 -11.24
CA SER A 179 16.92 4.41 -11.65
C SER A 179 17.37 5.32 -12.79
N SER A 180 16.45 5.62 -13.70
CA SER A 180 16.65 6.65 -14.74
C SER A 180 16.59 8.08 -14.20
N MET A 181 16.44 8.25 -12.88
CA MET A 181 16.39 9.54 -12.23
C MET A 181 17.76 10.18 -12.27
N SER A 182 17.83 11.39 -12.80
CA SER A 182 19.05 12.17 -12.77
C SER A 182 19.30 12.70 -11.36
N PRO A 183 20.55 13.02 -11.00
CA PRO A 183 20.84 13.69 -9.73
C PRO A 183 20.12 15.05 -9.57
N ILE A 184 19.82 15.73 -10.69
CA ILE A 184 19.00 16.95 -10.68
C ILE A 184 17.54 16.62 -10.32
N GLY A 185 17.00 15.55 -10.90
CA GLY A 185 15.67 15.02 -10.56
C GLY A 185 15.56 14.68 -9.08
N LEU A 186 16.56 14.02 -8.51
CA LEU A 186 16.62 13.74 -7.07
C LEU A 186 16.58 15.04 -6.25
N LEU A 187 17.41 16.04 -6.58
CA LEU A 187 17.41 17.31 -5.85
C LEU A 187 16.05 18.01 -5.91
N CYS A 188 15.39 17.96 -7.07
CA CYS A 188 14.02 18.45 -7.24
C CYS A 188 13.03 17.67 -6.37
N PHE A 189 13.13 16.35 -6.29
CA PHE A 189 12.31 15.50 -5.42
C PHE A 189 12.46 15.91 -3.95
N LEU A 190 13.71 15.98 -3.47
CA LEU A 190 14.03 16.34 -2.07
C LEU A 190 13.52 17.74 -1.69
N LYS A 191 13.54 18.68 -2.64
CA LYS A 191 13.02 20.03 -2.42
C LYS A 191 11.51 20.07 -2.16
N HIS A 192 10.75 19.15 -2.76
CA HIS A 192 9.30 19.07 -2.61
C HIS A 192 8.86 18.20 -1.43
N CYS A 193 9.74 17.34 -0.92
CA CYS A 193 9.49 16.45 0.23
C CYS A 193 10.42 16.79 1.42
N PRO A 194 10.24 17.94 2.11
CA PRO A 194 11.16 18.39 3.17
C PRO A 194 11.15 17.52 4.43
N ASN A 195 10.13 16.69 4.61
CA ASN A 195 10.00 15.79 5.77
C ASN A 195 10.51 14.36 5.48
N LEU A 196 11.15 14.16 4.32
CA LEU A 196 11.67 12.87 3.92
C LEU A 196 12.79 12.42 4.87
N LEU A 197 12.59 11.28 5.54
CA LEU A 197 13.58 10.74 6.48
C LEU A 197 14.55 9.78 5.80
N GLU A 198 14.04 8.90 4.95
CA GLU A 198 14.85 7.88 4.29
C GLU A 198 14.41 7.72 2.83
N LEU A 199 15.38 7.72 1.93
CA LEU A 199 15.17 7.45 0.50
C LEU A 199 16.28 6.53 0.03
N THR A 200 15.89 5.31 -0.33
CA THR A 200 16.80 4.35 -0.96
C THR A 200 16.47 4.32 -2.45
N LEU A 201 17.41 4.79 -3.26
CA LEU A 201 17.37 4.79 -4.73
C LEU A 201 18.79 4.55 -5.24
N GLU A 202 18.94 3.71 -6.25
CA GLU A 202 20.18 3.61 -7.02
C GLU A 202 20.16 4.67 -8.13
N ILE A 203 21.12 5.59 -8.12
CA ILE A 203 21.23 6.68 -9.10
C ILE A 203 22.55 6.58 -9.82
N ASP A 204 22.51 6.66 -11.14
CA ASP A 204 23.71 6.70 -11.96
C ASP A 204 24.30 8.14 -12.00
N PHE A 205 25.50 8.30 -11.43
CA PHE A 205 26.25 9.56 -11.41
C PHE A 205 27.30 9.65 -12.54
N SER A 206 27.37 8.68 -13.45
CA SER A 206 28.42 8.63 -14.48
C SER A 206 28.36 9.78 -15.51
N PHE A 207 27.25 10.53 -15.55
CA PHE A 207 27.02 11.64 -16.48
C PHE A 207 27.21 13.05 -15.88
N ILE A 208 27.80 13.16 -14.68
CA ILE A 208 28.21 14.43 -14.04
C ILE A 208 29.73 14.61 -14.14
#